data_AF-A0A6B3G3L4-F1
#
_entry.id   AF-A0A6B3G3L4-F1
#
_cell.length_a   1.000
_cell.length_b   1.000
_cell.length_c   1.000
_cell.angle_alpha   90.00
_cell.angle_beta   90.00
_cell.angle_gamma   90.00
#
_symmetry.space_group_name_H-M   'P 1'
#
loop_
_entity.id
_entity.type
_entity.pdbx_description
1 polymer ?
#
loop_
_entity_poly.entity_id
_entity_poly.type
_entity_poly.pdbx_seq_one_letter_code
_entity_poly.pdbx_strand_id
1 'polypeptide(L)' 'MSVRELVVLGTASQVPTRHRNHNGYLLRWDGEGILFDPGEGTQRQM' A
#
# COMPACT_ATOMS: atom_id res chain seq x y z
N MET A 1 15.05 -13.94 -9.96
CA MET A 1 14.06 -14.63 -9.09
C MET A 1 12.71 -13.97 -9.31
N SER A 2 11.62 -14.73 -9.20
CA SER A 2 10.24 -14.23 -9.17
C SER A 2 10.03 -13.37 -7.92
N VAL A 3 9.62 -12.10 -8.06
CA VAL A 3 9.37 -11.21 -6.90
C VAL A 3 7.94 -11.40 -6.44
N ARG A 4 7.76 -11.76 -5.17
CA ARG A 4 6.46 -11.88 -4.51
C ARG A 4 6.54 -11.15 -3.18
N GLU A 5 6.02 -9.94 -3.14
CA GLU A 5 6.17 -9.04 -2.00
C GLU A 5 4.86 -8.30 -1.74
N LEU A 6 4.45 -8.24 -0.47
CA LEU A 6 3.39 -7.36 -0.01
C LEU A 6 4.02 -6.13 0.64
N VAL A 7 3.83 -4.97 0.02
CA VAL A 7 4.20 -3.67 0.60
C VAL A 7 2.98 -3.06 1.24
N VAL A 8 3.07 -2.78 2.54
CA VAL A 8 2.01 -2.13 3.30
C VAL A 8 2.28 -0.63 3.30
N LEU A 9 1.50 0.13 2.52
CA LEU A 9 1.67 1.57 2.30
C LEU A 9 0.96 2.40 3.38
N GLY A 10 -0.05 1.83 4.03
CA GLY A 10 -0.69 2.41 5.19
C GLY A 10 -1.64 1.44 5.87
N THR A 11 -1.94 1.74 7.14
CA THR A 11 -2.65 0.79 8.01
C THR A 11 -3.73 1.44 8.88
N ALA A 12 -3.86 2.76 8.88
CA ALA A 12 -4.91 3.43 9.64
C ALA A 12 -6.30 3.09 9.07
N SER A 13 -7.29 3.06 9.96
CA SER A 13 -8.70 2.89 9.58
C SER A 13 -9.40 4.25 9.64
N GLN A 14 -10.28 4.51 8.67
CA GLN A 14 -11.08 5.73 8.47
C GLN A 14 -10.33 7.05 8.32
N VAL A 15 -9.51 7.43 9.30
CA VAL A 15 -8.81 8.73 9.37
C VAL A 15 -7.33 8.45 9.59
N PRO A 16 -6.40 9.12 8.86
CA PRO A 16 -4.98 8.89 9.03
C PRO A 16 -4.53 9.51 10.37
N THR A 17 -3.43 8.99 10.89
CA THR A 17 -2.81 9.51 12.10
C THR A 17 -1.44 10.09 11.78
N ARG A 18 -0.82 10.76 12.74
CA ARG A 18 0.57 11.22 12.63
C ARG A 18 1.56 10.11 12.26
N HIS A 19 1.26 8.86 12.60
CA HIS A 19 2.19 7.73 12.46
C HIS A 19 1.76 6.71 11.41
N ARG A 20 0.53 6.81 10.89
CA ARG A 20 -0.07 5.79 10.02
C ARG A 20 -0.95 6.47 8.98
N ASN A 21 -0.62 6.26 7.71
CA ASN A 21 -1.43 6.73 6.59
C ASN A 21 -2.72 5.89 6.45
N HIS A 22 -3.68 6.36 5.63
CA HIS A 22 -4.85 5.57 5.20
C HIS A 22 -4.46 4.19 4.68
N ASN A 23 -5.38 3.23 4.73
CA ASN A 23 -5.12 1.89 4.21
C ASN A 23 -4.67 1.94 2.74
N GLY A 24 -3.77 1.02 2.40
CA GLY A 24 -3.25 0.86 1.04
C GLY A 24 -2.18 -0.22 0.99
N TYR A 25 -2.24 -1.09 -0.02
CA TYR A 25 -1.35 -2.24 -0.14
C TYR A 25 -0.94 -2.48 -1.59
N LEU A 26 0.35 -2.70 -1.84
CA LEU A 26 0.86 -3.12 -3.14
C LEU A 26 1.35 -4.56 -3.06
N LEU A 27 0.68 -5.47 -3.77
CA LEU A 27 1.19 -6.81 -4.03
C LEU A 27 2.01 -6.77 -5.33
N ARG A 28 3.32 -6.96 -5.20
CA ARG A 28 4.20 -7.23 -6.35
C ARG A 28 4.17 -8.72 -6.63
N TRP A 29 3.79 -9.09 -7.85
CA TRP A 29 3.74 -10.47 -8.30
C TRP A 29 4.39 -10.57 -9.67
N ASP A 30 5.67 -10.95 -9.68
CA ASP A 30 6.51 -10.99 -10.86
C ASP A 30 6.58 -9.63 -11.56
N GLY A 31 6.04 -9.50 -12.77
CA GLY A 31 6.01 -8.24 -13.54
C GLY A 31 4.80 -7.36 -13.25
N GLU A 32 3.87 -7.84 -12.41
CA GLU A 32 2.60 -7.17 -12.16
C GLU A 32 2.57 -6.53 -10.76
N GLY A 33 1.87 -5.40 -10.67
CA GLY A 33 1.58 -4.71 -9.41
C GLY A 33 0.08 -4.60 -9.19
N ILE A 34 -0.42 -5.17 -8.10
CA ILE A 34 -1.84 -5.09 -7.73
C ILE A 34 -1.97 -4.17 -6.52
N LEU A 35 -2.68 -3.05 -6.71
CA LEU A 35 -2.93 -2.06 -5.67
C LEU A 35 -4.32 -2.28 -5.05
N PHE A 36 -4.36 -2.53 -3.75
CA PHE A 36 -5.59 -2.71 -2.99
C PHE A 36 -5.86 -1.48 -2.12
N ASP A 37 -7.13 -1.07 -2.09
CA ASP A 37 -7.66 0.04 -1.31
C ASP A 37 -6.75 1.28 -1.30
N PRO A 38 -6.51 1.96 -2.43
CA PRO A 38 -5.63 3.12 -2.48
C PRO A 38 -6.28 4.33 -1.79
N GLY A 39 -6.24 4.35 -0.47
CA GLY A 39 -6.70 5.48 0.33
C GLY A 39 -5.91 6.75 0.02
N GLU A 40 -6.42 7.89 0.47
CA GLU A 40 -5.78 9.19 0.25
C GLU A 40 -4.27 9.16 0.57
N GLY A 41 -3.47 9.71 -0.34
CA GLY A 41 -2.02 9.81 -0.16
C GLY A 41 -1.23 8.53 -0.42
N THR A 42 -1.86 7.41 -0.80
CA THR A 42 -1.17 6.15 -1.17
C THR A 42 -0.02 6.37 -2.15
N GLN A 43 -0.23 7.20 -3.18
CA GLN A 43 0.81 7.55 -4.17
C GLN A 43 2.09 8.19 -3.57
N ARG A 44 2.00 8.83 -2.40
CA ARG A 44 3.16 9.44 -1.74
C ARG A 44 4.01 8.43 -0.95
N GLN A 45 3.45 7.23 -0.72
CA GLN A 45 4.11 6.14 0.00
C GLN A 45 4.72 5.10 -0.96
N MET A 46 4.37 5.16 -2.25
CA MET A 46 4.93 4.32 -3.31
C MET A 46 6.34 4.78 -3.70
#